data_AF-T0ZCI5-F1
#
_entry.id   AF-T0ZCI5-F1
#
_cell.length_a   1.000
_cell.length_b   1.000
_cell.length_c   1.000
_cell.angle_alpha   90.00
_cell.angle_beta   90.00
_cell.angle_gamma   90.00
#
_symmetry.space_group_name_H-M   'P 1'
#
loop_
_entity.id
_entity.type
_entity.pdbx_description
1 polymer ?
#
loop_
_entity_poly.entity_id
_entity_poly.type
_entity_poly.pdbx_seq_one_letter_code
_entity_poly.pdbx_strand_id
1 'polypeptide(L)'
;DYIEDVGAGLAADDVQHLAGLRDADDAAITLYRVGGSGALRFKIIHFGAPVPLSDALPMLENLGVRISAEHLLELEMHGTPVTIHDFDLAEPVGLAFPVASVAVPFAEAFAAIWRGQAENDGFNRLVLGARLEWRQVAVLRGYCKYLLQVGLPYSQPYMEEVIGRYPLIAGLLIELFLARFDPRREQHDAAAQALFKIELEALADAGLRQRNPALIEDLVQAMALPRAEQVARIEQALKAALDDVQSLDDDRILRLFLGVVRATLRTGYFQRP
;
A
#
# COMPACT_ATOMS: atom_id res chain seq x y z
N ASP A 1 11.73 -30.31 -9.02
CA ASP A 1 10.61 -30.18 -9.99
C ASP A 1 9.44 -29.43 -9.36
N TYR A 2 8.68 -28.63 -10.09
CA TYR A 2 7.58 -27.80 -9.53
C TYR A 2 6.59 -28.59 -8.65
N ILE A 3 6.34 -29.86 -8.96
CA ILE A 3 5.45 -30.76 -8.21
C ILE A 3 6.05 -31.18 -6.84
N GLU A 4 7.38 -31.12 -6.70
CA GLU A 4 8.08 -31.44 -5.45
C GLU A 4 8.02 -30.28 -4.46
N ASP A 5 7.96 -29.04 -4.97
CA ASP A 5 8.07 -27.82 -4.15
C ASP A 5 6.74 -27.08 -3.93
N VAL A 6 5.71 -27.33 -4.76
CA VAL A 6 4.42 -26.64 -4.74
C VAL A 6 3.27 -27.59 -4.41
N GLY A 7 2.59 -27.32 -3.29
CA GLY A 7 1.41 -28.10 -2.89
C GLY A 7 0.23 -27.95 -3.85
N ALA A 8 -0.62 -28.98 -3.93
CA ALA A 8 -1.71 -29.07 -4.92
C ALA A 8 -2.70 -27.88 -4.92
N GLY A 9 -2.95 -27.24 -3.77
CA GLY A 9 -3.80 -26.05 -3.70
C GLY A 9 -3.18 -24.84 -4.40
N LEU A 10 -1.90 -24.56 -4.12
CA LEU A 10 -1.17 -23.47 -4.77
C LEU A 10 -1.00 -23.72 -6.28
N ALA A 11 -0.80 -24.98 -6.66
CA ALA A 11 -0.73 -25.34 -8.08
C ALA A 11 -2.08 -25.11 -8.80
N ALA A 12 -3.20 -25.35 -8.15
CA ALA A 12 -4.52 -25.06 -8.72
C ALA A 12 -4.75 -23.55 -8.89
N ASP A 13 -4.35 -22.75 -7.90
CA ASP A 13 -4.41 -21.28 -7.96
C ASP A 13 -3.51 -20.73 -9.08
N ASP A 14 -2.31 -21.28 -9.24
CA ASP A 14 -1.38 -20.90 -10.32
C ASP A 14 -1.97 -21.18 -11.70
N VAL A 15 -2.64 -22.33 -11.89
CA VAL A 15 -3.34 -22.64 -13.16
C VAL A 15 -4.46 -21.63 -13.43
N GLN A 16 -5.21 -21.20 -12.40
CA GLN A 16 -6.24 -20.16 -12.56
C GLN A 16 -5.64 -18.81 -12.93
N HIS A 17 -4.56 -18.39 -12.27
CA HIS A 17 -3.84 -17.16 -12.57
C HIS A 17 -3.30 -17.15 -14.01
N LEU A 18 -2.70 -18.26 -14.41
CA LEU A 18 -2.15 -18.49 -15.74
C LEU A 18 -3.24 -18.49 -16.82
N ALA A 19 -4.41 -19.07 -16.55
CA ALA A 19 -5.57 -18.98 -17.45
C ALA A 19 -6.19 -17.57 -17.52
N GLY A 20 -5.91 -16.71 -16.53
CA GLY A 20 -6.40 -15.33 -16.45
C GLY A 20 -5.56 -14.31 -17.21
N LEU A 21 -4.36 -14.67 -17.68
CA LEU A 21 -3.49 -13.77 -18.44
C LEU A 21 -4.08 -13.45 -19.82
N ARG A 22 -4.07 -12.17 -20.20
CA ARG A 22 -4.72 -11.69 -21.43
C ARG A 22 -3.76 -11.44 -22.59
N ASP A 23 -2.61 -10.84 -22.31
CA ASP A 23 -1.62 -10.41 -23.31
C ASP A 23 -0.20 -10.38 -22.72
N ALA A 24 0.79 -10.07 -23.55
CA ALA A 24 2.21 -10.12 -23.19
C ALA A 24 2.62 -9.14 -22.07
N ASP A 25 1.83 -8.09 -21.82
CA ASP A 25 2.10 -7.10 -20.78
C ASP A 25 1.33 -7.43 -19.47
N ASP A 26 0.55 -8.52 -19.47
CA ASP A 26 -0.20 -9.00 -18.32
C ASP A 26 0.70 -9.84 -17.41
N ALA A 27 0.58 -9.60 -16.11
CA ALA A 27 1.24 -10.37 -15.07
C ALA A 27 0.22 -10.70 -13.97
N ALA A 28 0.15 -11.97 -13.60
CA ALA A 28 -0.60 -12.43 -12.45
C ALA A 28 0.33 -12.45 -11.24
N ILE A 29 -0.10 -11.81 -10.15
CA ILE A 29 0.75 -11.51 -9.01
C ILE A 29 0.09 -12.02 -7.73
N THR A 30 0.84 -12.76 -6.93
CA THR A 30 0.35 -13.36 -5.70
C THR A 30 1.32 -13.12 -4.56
N LEU A 31 0.84 -12.60 -3.44
CA LEU A 31 1.57 -12.53 -2.16
C LEU A 31 0.88 -13.44 -1.15
N TYR A 32 1.59 -14.41 -0.58
CA TYR A 32 1.00 -15.40 0.33
C TYR A 32 2.01 -15.89 1.38
N ARG A 33 1.50 -16.53 2.43
CA ARG A 33 2.34 -17.28 3.38
C ARG A 33 2.25 -18.76 3.08
N VAL A 34 3.39 -19.46 3.13
CA VAL A 34 3.43 -20.92 3.05
C VAL A 34 2.91 -21.50 4.36
N GLY A 35 1.92 -22.38 4.28
CA GLY A 35 1.38 -23.09 5.44
C GLY A 35 2.47 -23.87 6.17
N GLY A 36 2.45 -23.83 7.51
CA GLY A 36 3.43 -24.53 8.35
C GLY A 36 4.69 -23.71 8.66
N SER A 37 5.41 -23.22 7.63
CA SER A 37 6.62 -22.42 7.84
C SER A 37 6.34 -20.95 8.16
N GLY A 38 5.19 -20.42 7.70
CA GLY A 38 4.86 -19.01 7.82
C GLY A 38 5.69 -18.10 6.91
N ALA A 39 6.56 -18.66 6.06
CA ALA A 39 7.42 -17.90 5.15
C ALA A 39 6.58 -17.09 4.15
N LEU A 40 6.97 -15.83 3.93
CA LEU A 40 6.33 -14.95 2.97
C LEU A 40 6.86 -15.26 1.56
N ARG A 41 5.94 -15.51 0.63
CA ARG A 41 6.22 -15.79 -0.77
C ARG A 41 5.57 -14.76 -1.65
N PHE A 42 6.24 -14.44 -2.73
CA PHE A 42 5.71 -13.58 -3.78
C PHE A 42 5.92 -14.26 -5.13
N LYS A 43 4.87 -14.32 -5.94
CA LYS A 43 4.89 -14.98 -7.24
C LYS A 43 4.43 -14.05 -8.34
N ILE A 44 5.15 -14.07 -9.45
CA ILE A 44 4.77 -13.42 -10.70
C ILE A 44 4.67 -14.47 -11.79
N ILE A 45 3.54 -14.50 -12.50
CA ILE A 45 3.34 -15.33 -13.69
C ILE A 45 3.09 -14.38 -14.86
N HIS A 46 3.87 -14.47 -15.93
CA HIS A 46 3.70 -13.66 -17.13
C HIS A 46 4.08 -14.42 -18.40
N PHE A 47 3.61 -13.94 -19.56
CA PHE A 47 4.06 -14.47 -20.85
C PHE A 47 5.47 -13.97 -21.19
N GLY A 48 6.17 -14.72 -22.04
CA GLY A 48 7.48 -14.36 -22.55
C GLY A 48 8.63 -15.01 -21.81
N ALA A 49 9.84 -14.61 -22.22
CA ALA A 49 11.07 -15.06 -21.61
C ALA A 49 11.23 -14.50 -20.19
N PRO A 50 12.03 -15.16 -19.33
CA PRO A 50 12.32 -14.65 -17.99
C PRO A 50 12.81 -13.21 -17.99
N VAL A 51 12.20 -12.39 -17.13
CA VAL A 51 12.66 -11.01 -16.93
C VAL A 51 13.88 -11.04 -16.00
N PRO A 52 14.97 -10.30 -16.31
CA PRO A 52 16.10 -10.20 -15.41
C PRO A 52 15.67 -9.72 -14.03
N LEU A 53 16.14 -10.41 -12.98
CA LEU A 53 15.81 -10.06 -11.61
C LEU A 53 16.17 -8.59 -11.25
N SER A 54 17.19 -8.03 -11.90
CA SER A 54 17.59 -6.62 -11.78
C SER A 54 16.48 -5.62 -12.09
N ASP A 55 15.48 -6.01 -12.90
CA ASP A 55 14.42 -5.12 -13.36
C ASP A 55 13.24 -5.11 -12.37
N ALA A 56 12.98 -6.26 -11.73
CA ALA A 56 11.91 -6.44 -10.75
C ALA A 56 12.33 -6.04 -9.32
N LEU A 57 13.61 -6.26 -8.96
CA LEU A 57 14.15 -6.00 -7.62
C LEU A 57 13.85 -4.58 -7.11
N PRO A 58 14.08 -3.50 -7.87
CA PRO A 58 13.80 -2.16 -7.39
C PRO A 58 12.33 -1.93 -7.04
N MET A 59 11.41 -2.57 -7.76
CA MET A 59 9.97 -2.47 -7.48
C MET A 59 9.63 -3.12 -6.14
N LEU A 60 10.19 -4.31 -5.90
CA LEU A 60 9.99 -5.07 -4.66
C LEU A 60 10.61 -4.36 -3.45
N GLU A 61 11.82 -3.84 -3.59
CA GLU A 61 12.47 -3.06 -2.54
C GLU A 61 11.68 -1.79 -2.18
N ASN A 62 11.19 -1.06 -3.20
CA ASN A 62 10.38 0.14 -2.97
C ASN A 62 9.00 -0.17 -2.38
N LEU A 63 8.43 -1.35 -2.64
CA LEU A 63 7.22 -1.84 -1.96
C LEU A 63 7.47 -2.31 -0.52
N GLY A 64 8.74 -2.36 -0.09
CA GLY A 64 9.13 -2.63 1.29
C GLY A 64 9.45 -4.09 1.60
N VAL A 65 9.66 -4.93 0.57
CA VAL A 65 10.08 -6.33 0.75
C VAL A 65 11.54 -6.51 0.37
N ARG A 66 12.17 -7.55 0.93
CA ARG A 66 13.52 -7.98 0.51
C ARG A 66 13.46 -9.42 0.06
N ILE A 67 14.18 -9.73 -1.01
CA ILE A 67 14.24 -11.09 -1.57
C ILE A 67 15.39 -11.85 -0.92
N SER A 68 15.14 -13.09 -0.52
CA SER A 68 16.13 -14.01 0.03
C SER A 68 16.56 -15.06 -1.01
N ALA A 69 15.63 -15.55 -1.82
CA ALA A 69 15.88 -16.48 -2.90
C ALA A 69 14.84 -16.33 -4.01
N GLU A 70 15.19 -16.79 -5.21
CA GLU A 70 14.32 -16.87 -6.38
C GLU A 70 14.30 -18.32 -6.89
N HIS A 71 13.10 -18.77 -7.24
CA HIS A 71 12.84 -20.02 -7.92
C HIS A 71 12.18 -19.71 -9.26
N LEU A 72 12.89 -19.97 -10.35
CA LEU A 72 12.43 -19.70 -11.71
C LEU A 72 11.89 -20.97 -12.35
N LEU A 73 10.70 -20.89 -12.95
CA LEU A 73 10.13 -21.96 -13.75
C LEU A 73 9.71 -21.43 -15.12
N GLU A 74 10.22 -22.07 -16.16
CA GLU A 74 9.85 -21.83 -17.54
C GLU A 74 8.89 -22.91 -18.01
N LEU A 75 7.77 -22.48 -18.59
CA LEU A 75 6.69 -23.31 -19.09
C LEU A 75 6.36 -22.91 -20.53
N GLU A 76 5.63 -23.78 -21.22
CA GLU A 76 5.08 -23.49 -22.54
C GLU A 76 3.57 -23.73 -22.53
N MET A 77 2.82 -22.72 -22.95
CA MET A 77 1.36 -22.78 -23.11
C MET A 77 0.99 -22.57 -24.57
N HIS A 78 0.48 -23.61 -25.22
CA HIS A 78 0.00 -23.54 -26.61
C HIS A 78 1.02 -22.90 -27.58
N GLY A 79 2.32 -23.15 -27.40
CA GLY A 79 3.38 -22.53 -28.22
C GLY A 79 3.89 -21.18 -27.70
N THR A 80 3.34 -20.66 -26.60
CA THR A 80 3.75 -19.38 -26.00
C THR A 80 4.55 -19.66 -24.73
N PRO A 81 5.77 -19.12 -24.59
CA PRO A 81 6.53 -19.25 -23.35
C PRO A 81 5.82 -18.51 -22.21
N VAL A 82 5.79 -19.14 -21.05
CA VAL A 82 5.28 -18.59 -19.79
C VAL A 82 6.34 -18.75 -18.74
N THR A 83 6.60 -17.68 -17.99
CA THR A 83 7.56 -17.71 -16.90
C THR A 83 6.86 -17.51 -15.57
N ILE A 84 7.24 -18.32 -14.58
CA ILE A 84 6.86 -18.17 -13.18
C ILE A 84 8.12 -17.83 -12.39
N HIS A 85 8.09 -16.66 -11.75
CA HIS A 85 9.07 -16.26 -10.74
C HIS A 85 8.43 -16.44 -9.36
N ASP A 86 8.98 -17.32 -8.52
CA ASP A 86 8.55 -17.51 -7.13
C ASP A 86 9.68 -17.09 -6.18
N PHE A 87 9.42 -16.08 -5.37
CA PHE A 87 10.39 -15.44 -4.50
C PHE A 87 10.16 -15.78 -3.05
N ASP A 88 11.23 -16.17 -2.37
CA ASP A 88 11.28 -16.19 -0.91
C ASP A 88 11.54 -14.77 -0.41
N LEU A 89 10.59 -14.22 0.32
CA LEU A 89 10.72 -12.88 0.90
C LEU A 89 11.17 -12.97 2.35
N ALA A 90 12.11 -12.09 2.71
CA ALA A 90 12.40 -11.84 4.11
C ALA A 90 11.17 -11.20 4.78
N GLU A 91 10.98 -11.48 6.07
CA GLU A 91 9.88 -10.88 6.83
C GLU A 91 10.00 -9.34 6.80
N PRO A 92 9.00 -8.62 6.28
CA PRO A 92 9.06 -7.16 6.21
C PRO A 92 9.09 -6.57 7.61
N VAL A 93 10.02 -5.64 7.84
CA VAL A 93 10.12 -4.95 9.13
C VAL A 93 8.92 -4.02 9.29
N GLY A 94 8.19 -4.15 10.40
CA GLY A 94 7.08 -3.26 10.72
C GLY A 94 5.77 -3.55 9.97
N LEU A 95 5.59 -4.76 9.43
CA LEU A 95 4.30 -5.19 8.88
C LEU A 95 3.26 -5.32 10.02
N ALA A 96 2.44 -4.29 10.18
CA ALA A 96 1.39 -4.24 11.21
C ALA A 96 0.16 -5.10 10.87
N PHE A 97 0.06 -5.56 9.62
CA PHE A 97 -1.14 -6.18 9.07
C PHE A 97 -0.97 -7.68 8.80
N PRO A 98 -2.05 -8.48 8.89
CA PRO A 98 -2.03 -9.82 8.32
C PRO A 98 -1.75 -9.77 6.81
N VAL A 99 -0.92 -10.68 6.30
CA VAL A 99 -0.52 -10.73 4.87
C VAL A 99 -1.72 -10.81 3.94
N ALA A 100 -2.72 -11.64 4.27
CA ALA A 100 -3.94 -11.77 3.48
C ALA A 100 -4.66 -10.43 3.27
N SER A 101 -4.45 -9.48 4.18
CA SER A 101 -5.08 -8.18 4.18
C SER A 101 -4.36 -7.19 3.24
N VAL A 102 -3.05 -7.35 3.04
CA VAL A 102 -2.22 -6.52 2.14
C VAL A 102 -1.91 -7.19 0.80
N ALA A 103 -2.21 -8.47 0.64
CA ALA A 103 -1.88 -9.25 -0.57
C ALA A 103 -2.47 -8.63 -1.85
N VAL A 104 -3.75 -8.24 -1.82
CA VAL A 104 -4.41 -7.61 -2.97
C VAL A 104 -3.84 -6.21 -3.26
N PRO A 105 -3.78 -5.26 -2.30
CA PRO A 105 -3.13 -3.97 -2.53
C PRO A 105 -1.69 -4.08 -3.05
N PHE A 106 -0.93 -5.04 -2.53
CA PHE A 106 0.44 -5.31 -2.98
C PHE A 106 0.48 -5.79 -4.43
N ALA A 107 -0.35 -6.77 -4.78
CA ALA A 107 -0.42 -7.29 -6.14
C ALA A 107 -0.85 -6.23 -7.14
N GLU A 108 -1.87 -5.43 -6.80
CA GLU A 108 -2.34 -4.32 -7.64
C GLU A 108 -1.28 -3.22 -7.80
N ALA A 109 -0.57 -2.88 -6.72
CA ALA A 109 0.51 -1.89 -6.77
C ALA A 109 1.68 -2.37 -7.63
N PHE A 110 2.12 -3.62 -7.43
CA PHE A 110 3.17 -4.21 -8.27
C PHE A 110 2.75 -4.24 -9.73
N ALA A 111 1.52 -4.69 -10.05
CA ALA A 111 1.00 -4.71 -11.41
C ALA A 111 0.97 -3.32 -12.05
N ALA A 112 0.54 -2.30 -11.30
CA ALA A 112 0.49 -0.92 -11.78
C ALA A 112 1.90 -0.36 -12.05
N ILE A 113 2.87 -0.66 -11.19
CA ILE A 113 4.28 -0.25 -11.40
C ILE A 113 4.87 -0.97 -12.60
N TRP A 114 4.66 -2.30 -12.69
CA TRP A 114 5.13 -3.15 -13.79
C TRP A 114 4.66 -2.65 -15.16
N ARG A 115 3.40 -2.24 -15.25
CA ARG A 115 2.81 -1.68 -16.49
C ARG A 115 3.13 -0.19 -16.71
N GLY A 116 3.94 0.44 -15.86
CA GLY A 116 4.28 1.86 -15.95
C GLY A 116 3.12 2.81 -15.63
N GLN A 117 2.06 2.33 -14.99
CA GLN A 117 0.89 3.13 -14.58
C GLN A 117 1.10 3.83 -13.23
N ALA A 118 2.04 3.31 -12.42
CA ALA A 118 2.44 3.89 -11.15
C ALA A 118 3.95 4.11 -11.11
N GLU A 119 4.38 5.11 -10.34
CA GLU A 119 5.79 5.44 -10.15
C GLU A 119 6.46 4.44 -9.20
N ASN A 120 7.75 4.15 -9.44
CA ASN A 120 8.56 3.25 -8.63
C ASN A 120 9.48 4.05 -7.68
N ASP A 121 9.00 4.43 -6.50
CA ASP A 121 9.77 5.18 -5.50
C ASP A 121 9.42 4.76 -4.06
N GLY A 122 10.07 5.39 -3.08
CA GLY A 122 9.98 5.01 -1.68
C GLY A 122 8.59 5.17 -1.05
N PHE A 123 7.65 5.90 -1.66
CA PHE A 123 6.26 5.97 -1.17
C PHE A 123 5.54 4.62 -1.27
N ASN A 124 5.97 3.74 -2.19
CA ASN A 124 5.33 2.45 -2.43
C ASN A 124 5.36 1.53 -1.19
N ARG A 125 6.29 1.77 -0.24
CA ARG A 125 6.33 1.04 1.04
C ARG A 125 5.06 1.18 1.86
N LEU A 126 4.28 2.24 1.63
CA LEU A 126 3.00 2.47 2.33
C LEU A 126 1.92 1.47 1.95
N VAL A 127 2.09 0.75 0.83
CA VAL A 127 1.19 -0.35 0.46
C VAL A 127 1.22 -1.44 1.52
N LEU A 128 2.41 -1.80 2.03
CA LEU A 128 2.55 -2.74 3.14
C LEU A 128 2.48 -2.06 4.50
N GLY A 129 3.12 -0.90 4.65
CA GLY A 129 3.27 -0.21 5.93
C GLY A 129 1.99 0.43 6.44
N ALA A 130 1.10 0.86 5.55
CA ALA A 130 -0.14 1.56 5.88
C ALA A 130 -1.37 1.01 5.14
N ARG A 131 -1.24 -0.13 4.46
CA ARG A 131 -2.30 -0.77 3.64
C ARG A 131 -2.91 0.17 2.59
N LEU A 132 -2.11 1.07 2.03
CA LEU A 132 -2.60 1.99 1.01
C LEU A 132 -2.67 1.33 -0.37
N GLU A 133 -3.69 1.70 -1.14
CA GLU A 133 -3.75 1.39 -2.57
C GLU A 133 -2.74 2.26 -3.35
N TRP A 134 -2.23 1.76 -4.48
CA TRP A 134 -1.24 2.51 -5.28
C TRP A 134 -1.73 3.90 -5.74
N ARG A 135 -3.04 4.05 -5.95
CA ARG A 135 -3.66 5.34 -6.29
C ARG A 135 -3.64 6.30 -5.10
N GLN A 136 -3.87 5.81 -3.89
CA GLN A 136 -3.76 6.59 -2.66
C GLN A 136 -2.30 7.00 -2.44
N VAL A 137 -1.34 6.09 -2.65
CA VAL A 137 0.09 6.41 -2.64
C VAL A 137 0.42 7.53 -3.64
N ALA A 138 -0.17 7.49 -4.84
CA ALA A 138 0.00 8.56 -5.83
C ALA A 138 -0.54 9.92 -5.38
N VAL A 139 -1.55 9.98 -4.50
CA VAL A 139 -2.03 11.24 -3.90
C VAL A 139 -0.95 11.85 -3.02
N LEU A 140 -0.35 11.08 -2.11
CA LEU A 140 0.75 11.56 -1.26
C LEU A 140 1.95 11.99 -2.11
N ARG A 141 2.31 11.19 -3.12
CA ARG A 141 3.36 11.54 -4.08
C ARG A 141 3.07 12.86 -4.82
N GLY A 142 1.82 13.07 -5.23
CA GLY A 142 1.38 14.33 -5.85
C GLY A 142 1.58 15.53 -4.92
N TYR A 143 1.23 15.39 -3.64
CA TYR A 143 1.48 16.44 -2.64
C TYR A 143 2.96 16.68 -2.39
N CYS A 144 3.78 15.63 -2.34
CA CYS A 144 5.24 15.74 -2.28
C CYS A 144 5.81 16.56 -3.45
N LYS A 145 5.40 16.22 -4.68
CA LYS A 145 5.82 16.94 -5.89
C LYS A 145 5.39 18.41 -5.89
N TYR A 146 4.18 18.70 -5.41
CA TYR A 146 3.73 20.09 -5.23
C TYR A 146 4.59 20.84 -4.19
N LEU A 147 4.91 20.21 -3.05
CA LEU A 147 5.77 20.81 -2.02
C LEU A 147 7.17 21.13 -2.55
N LEU A 148 7.72 20.29 -3.43
CA LEU A 148 8.99 20.56 -4.11
C LEU A 148 8.87 21.76 -5.07
N GLN A 149 7.76 21.87 -5.81
CA GLN A 149 7.54 22.99 -6.74
C GLN A 149 7.43 24.34 -6.05
N VAL A 150 6.90 24.39 -4.83
CA VAL A 150 6.84 25.63 -4.03
C VAL A 150 8.15 25.96 -3.30
N GLY A 151 9.21 25.17 -3.51
CA GLY A 151 10.57 25.49 -3.07
C GLY A 151 10.89 25.07 -1.63
N LEU A 152 10.27 24.00 -1.12
CA LEU A 152 10.61 23.50 0.21
C LEU A 152 12.02 22.90 0.28
N PRO A 153 12.71 23.01 1.43
CA PRO A 153 14.12 22.63 1.56
C PRO A 153 14.34 21.12 1.75
N TYR A 154 13.32 20.28 1.55
CA TYR A 154 13.38 18.84 1.77
C TYR A 154 13.43 18.09 0.44
N SER A 155 14.25 17.05 0.35
CA SER A 155 14.31 16.20 -0.84
C SER A 155 13.13 15.22 -0.87
N GLN A 156 12.76 14.74 -2.06
CA GLN A 156 11.73 13.71 -2.21
C GLN A 156 12.06 12.43 -1.42
N PRO A 157 13.27 11.82 -1.54
CA PRO A 157 13.60 10.61 -0.78
C PRO A 157 13.52 10.80 0.74
N TYR A 158 13.83 11.99 1.24
CA TYR A 158 13.71 12.27 2.68
C TYR A 158 12.24 12.36 3.11
N MET A 159 11.37 13.00 2.32
CA MET A 159 9.94 13.04 2.61
C MET A 159 9.28 11.66 2.51
N GLU A 160 9.72 10.81 1.57
CA GLU A 160 9.32 9.40 1.46
C GLU A 160 9.66 8.63 2.75
N GLU A 161 10.89 8.79 3.25
CA GLU A 161 11.33 8.16 4.49
C GLU A 161 10.52 8.65 5.69
N VAL A 162 10.29 9.97 5.81
CA VAL A 162 9.48 10.55 6.88
C VAL A 162 8.07 9.96 6.85
N ILE A 163 7.35 10.06 5.74
CA ILE A 163 5.98 9.54 5.63
C ILE A 163 5.96 8.02 5.91
N GLY A 164 6.98 7.29 5.44
CA GLY A 164 7.14 5.86 5.69
C GLY A 164 7.35 5.49 7.17
N ARG A 165 7.95 6.37 7.98
CA ARG A 165 8.11 6.16 9.43
C ARG A 165 6.82 6.38 10.23
N TYR A 166 5.83 7.06 9.65
CA TYR A 166 4.57 7.38 10.31
C TYR A 166 3.35 6.85 9.54
N PRO A 167 3.20 5.51 9.41
CA PRO A 167 2.15 4.91 8.59
C PRO A 167 0.73 5.27 9.05
N LEU A 168 0.50 5.44 10.36
CA LEU A 168 -0.78 5.94 10.87
C LEU A 168 -1.11 7.33 10.32
N ILE A 169 -0.14 8.25 10.34
CA ILE A 169 -0.34 9.61 9.83
C ILE A 169 -0.54 9.58 8.31
N ALA A 170 0.22 8.76 7.58
CA ALA A 170 0.00 8.55 6.15
C ALA A 170 -1.42 8.08 5.83
N GLY A 171 -1.92 7.08 6.58
CA GLY A 171 -3.29 6.58 6.47
C GLY A 171 -4.33 7.67 6.78
N LEU A 172 -4.15 8.42 7.88
CA LEU A 172 -5.06 9.50 8.26
C LEU A 172 -5.06 10.68 7.27
N LEU A 173 -3.92 10.98 6.62
CA LEU A 173 -3.84 11.99 5.56
C LEU A 173 -4.66 11.57 4.33
N ILE A 174 -4.60 10.29 3.96
CA ILE A 174 -5.44 9.73 2.90
C ILE A 174 -6.90 9.71 3.32
N GLU A 175 -7.19 9.31 4.54
CA GLU A 175 -8.56 9.28 5.04
C GLU A 175 -9.18 10.69 5.07
N LEU A 176 -8.39 11.72 5.43
CA LEU A 176 -8.81 13.12 5.32
C LEU A 176 -9.09 13.51 3.86
N PHE A 177 -8.24 13.08 2.92
CA PHE A 177 -8.45 13.31 1.50
C PHE A 177 -9.74 12.64 1.00
N LEU A 178 -9.98 11.37 1.34
CA LEU A 178 -11.18 10.62 0.99
C LEU A 178 -12.43 11.27 1.60
N ALA A 179 -12.39 11.63 2.88
CA ALA A 179 -13.49 12.31 3.56
C ALA A 179 -13.89 13.62 2.85
N ARG A 180 -12.92 14.38 2.35
CA ARG A 180 -13.19 15.64 1.65
C ARG A 180 -13.79 15.43 0.27
N PHE A 181 -13.30 14.45 -0.48
CA PHE A 181 -13.50 14.40 -1.94
C PHE A 181 -14.28 13.20 -2.46
N ASP A 182 -14.41 12.11 -1.71
CA ASP A 182 -15.12 10.93 -2.20
C ASP A 182 -16.61 11.25 -2.39
N PRO A 183 -17.15 11.17 -3.63
CA PRO A 183 -18.56 11.43 -3.89
C PRO A 183 -19.50 10.43 -3.18
N ARG A 184 -18.98 9.26 -2.78
CA ARG A 184 -19.72 8.21 -2.08
C ARG A 184 -19.50 8.24 -0.57
N ARG A 185 -18.78 9.24 -0.03
CA ARG A 185 -18.34 9.26 1.37
C ARG A 185 -19.45 9.03 2.40
N GLU A 186 -20.64 9.57 2.16
CA GLU A 186 -21.78 9.50 3.10
C GLU A 186 -22.67 8.26 2.85
N GLN A 187 -22.27 7.38 1.93
CA GLN A 187 -22.89 6.06 1.76
C GLN A 187 -22.29 5.14 2.81
N HIS A 188 -23.08 4.82 3.84
CA HIS A 188 -22.62 3.96 4.92
C HIS A 188 -22.29 2.56 4.41
N ASP A 189 -21.04 2.14 4.61
CA ASP A 189 -20.55 0.81 4.31
C ASP A 189 -19.95 0.20 5.58
N ALA A 190 -20.68 -0.77 6.15
CA ALA A 190 -20.27 -1.46 7.37
C ALA A 190 -18.97 -2.27 7.18
N ALA A 191 -18.69 -2.76 5.97
CA ALA A 191 -17.45 -3.48 5.67
C ALA A 191 -16.26 -2.50 5.65
N ALA A 192 -16.42 -1.35 5.02
CA ALA A 192 -15.41 -0.29 5.03
C ALA A 192 -15.13 0.21 6.46
N GLN A 193 -16.19 0.37 7.28
CA GLN A 193 -16.04 0.77 8.69
C GLN A 193 -15.29 -0.27 9.52
N ALA A 194 -15.62 -1.56 9.37
CA ALA A 194 -14.93 -2.63 10.06
C ALA A 194 -13.45 -2.72 9.64
N LEU A 195 -13.17 -2.54 8.34
CA LEU A 195 -11.81 -2.53 7.83
C LEU A 195 -11.00 -1.35 8.38
N PHE A 196 -11.56 -0.15 8.36
CA PHE A 196 -10.91 1.05 8.89
C PHE A 196 -10.58 0.90 10.39
N LYS A 197 -11.47 0.27 11.17
CA LYS A 197 -11.18 -0.05 12.57
C LYS A 197 -9.95 -0.95 12.72
N ILE A 198 -9.88 -2.03 11.93
CA ILE A 198 -8.73 -2.96 11.92
C ILE A 198 -7.45 -2.21 11.55
N GLU A 199 -7.52 -1.29 10.58
CA GLU A 199 -6.35 -0.50 10.17
C GLU A 199 -5.84 0.42 11.27
N LEU A 200 -6.73 1.15 11.94
CA LEU A 200 -6.37 1.99 13.07
C LEU A 200 -5.82 1.15 14.24
N GLU A 201 -6.42 -0.01 14.52
CA GLU A 201 -5.94 -0.95 15.55
C GLU A 201 -4.63 -1.64 15.19
N ALA A 202 -4.23 -1.68 13.92
CA ALA A 202 -2.91 -2.17 13.52
C ALA A 202 -1.85 -1.06 13.68
N LEU A 203 -2.20 0.17 13.30
CA LEU A 203 -1.23 1.27 13.15
C LEU A 203 -1.07 2.16 14.39
N ALA A 204 -2.08 2.29 15.24
CA ALA A 204 -1.99 3.12 16.43
C ALA A 204 -1.09 2.47 17.48
N ASP A 205 0.04 3.09 17.85
CA ASP A 205 0.90 2.52 18.88
C ASP A 205 0.25 2.55 20.28
N ALA A 206 0.83 1.80 21.22
CA ALA A 206 0.31 1.69 22.58
C ALA A 206 0.30 3.05 23.33
N GLY A 207 1.27 3.92 23.07
CA GLY A 207 1.36 5.24 23.69
C GLY A 207 0.24 6.16 23.22
N LEU A 208 -0.02 6.19 21.92
CA LEU A 208 -1.11 6.97 21.34
C LEU A 208 -2.48 6.49 21.87
N ARG A 209 -2.70 5.17 21.92
CA ARG A 209 -3.94 4.60 22.48
C ARG A 209 -4.11 4.92 23.96
N GLN A 210 -3.02 4.92 24.74
CA GLN A 210 -3.08 5.29 26.15
C GLN A 210 -3.44 6.76 26.36
N ARG A 211 -2.84 7.66 25.56
CA ARG A 211 -3.13 9.11 25.61
C ARG A 211 -4.52 9.45 25.07
N ASN A 212 -4.98 8.71 24.08
CA ASN A 212 -6.25 8.95 23.39
C ASN A 212 -7.08 7.65 23.31
N PRO A 213 -7.65 7.18 24.43
CA PRO A 213 -8.32 5.86 24.50
C PRO A 213 -9.58 5.76 23.65
N ALA A 214 -10.23 6.89 23.36
CA ALA A 214 -11.42 6.94 22.50
C ALA A 214 -11.08 7.17 21.01
N LEU A 215 -9.82 7.41 20.64
CA LEU A 215 -9.43 7.85 19.28
C LEU A 215 -10.00 6.96 18.17
N ILE A 216 -9.79 5.64 18.30
CA ILE A 216 -10.19 4.67 17.28
C ILE A 216 -11.72 4.63 17.19
N GLU A 217 -12.40 4.52 18.32
CA GLU A 217 -13.85 4.42 18.36
C GLU A 217 -14.52 5.71 17.86
N ASP A 218 -13.99 6.88 18.23
CA ASP A 218 -14.45 8.19 17.76
C ASP A 218 -14.31 8.32 16.24
N LEU A 219 -13.19 7.87 15.66
CA LEU A 219 -12.95 7.89 14.22
C LEU A 219 -13.88 6.92 13.47
N VAL A 220 -14.07 5.71 14.01
CA VAL A 220 -14.95 4.69 13.42
C VAL A 220 -16.41 5.18 13.44
N GLN A 221 -16.86 5.75 14.55
CA GLN A 221 -18.21 6.33 14.66
C GLN A 221 -18.38 7.55 13.77
N ALA A 222 -17.32 8.34 13.59
CA ALA A 222 -17.35 9.51 12.71
C ALA A 222 -17.69 9.14 11.26
N MET A 223 -17.37 7.94 10.78
CA MET A 223 -17.71 7.51 9.42
C MET A 223 -19.23 7.53 9.11
N ALA A 224 -20.08 7.48 10.13
CA ALA A 224 -21.53 7.57 9.98
C ALA A 224 -22.07 9.01 10.08
N LEU A 225 -21.23 9.99 10.41
CA LEU A 225 -21.61 11.40 10.57
C LEU A 225 -21.59 12.15 9.23
N PRO A 226 -22.19 13.34 9.13
CA PRO A 226 -22.05 14.19 7.95
C PRO A 226 -20.59 14.50 7.62
N ARG A 227 -20.27 14.66 6.34
CA ARG A 227 -18.90 14.87 5.83
C ARG A 227 -18.08 15.88 6.64
N ALA A 228 -18.67 17.03 6.96
CA ALA A 228 -17.99 18.09 7.69
C ALA A 228 -17.53 17.65 9.08
N GLU A 229 -18.33 16.84 9.77
CA GLU A 229 -17.99 16.28 11.08
C GLU A 229 -16.91 15.21 10.96
N GLN A 230 -16.98 14.34 9.94
CA GLN A 230 -15.93 13.35 9.69
C GLN A 230 -14.57 14.01 9.51
N VAL A 231 -14.52 15.04 8.65
CA VAL A 231 -13.31 15.84 8.40
C VAL A 231 -12.77 16.44 9.71
N ALA A 232 -13.62 17.03 10.54
CA ALA A 232 -13.21 17.61 11.82
C ALA A 232 -12.60 16.56 12.77
N ARG A 233 -13.18 15.35 12.83
CA ARG A 233 -12.68 14.25 13.69
C ARG A 233 -11.34 13.70 13.19
N ILE A 234 -11.19 13.51 11.88
CA ILE A 234 -9.92 13.06 11.29
C ILE A 234 -8.82 14.11 11.50
N GLU A 235 -9.14 15.40 11.37
CA GLU A 235 -8.17 16.47 11.65
C GLU A 235 -7.75 16.53 13.12
N GLN A 236 -8.67 16.26 14.05
CA GLN A 236 -8.34 16.16 15.47
C GLN A 236 -7.43 14.96 15.75
N ALA A 237 -7.70 13.81 15.12
CA ALA A 237 -6.86 12.62 15.22
C ALA A 237 -5.46 12.84 14.64
N LEU A 238 -5.36 13.49 13.48
CA LEU A 238 -4.08 13.88 12.87
C LEU A 238 -3.28 14.78 13.81
N LYS A 239 -3.93 15.77 14.45
CA LYS A 239 -3.26 16.62 15.43
C LYS A 239 -2.71 15.81 16.60
N ALA A 240 -3.51 14.92 17.19
CA ALA A 240 -3.09 14.06 18.28
C ALA A 240 -1.90 13.16 17.89
N ALA A 241 -1.92 12.56 16.69
CA ALA A 241 -0.82 11.76 16.19
C ALA A 241 0.45 12.57 15.91
N LEU A 242 0.30 13.81 15.41
CA LEU A 242 1.44 14.72 15.17
C LEU A 242 2.09 15.20 16.47
N ASP A 243 1.32 15.36 17.55
CA ASP A 243 1.86 15.77 18.86
C ASP A 243 2.81 14.72 19.47
N ASP A 244 2.81 13.49 18.94
CA ASP A 244 3.71 12.39 19.34
C ASP A 244 4.99 12.30 18.49
N VAL A 245 5.13 13.13 17.46
CA VAL A 245 6.30 13.13 16.56
C VAL A 245 7.50 13.77 17.26
N GLN A 246 8.53 12.96 17.55
CA GLN A 246 9.71 13.42 18.31
C GLN A 246 10.67 14.31 17.50
N SER A 247 10.77 14.08 16.19
CA SER A 247 11.67 14.83 15.30
C SER A 247 10.97 16.09 14.79
N LEU A 248 11.60 17.26 15.02
CA LEU A 248 11.05 18.55 14.57
C LEU A 248 10.94 18.64 13.04
N ASP A 249 11.91 18.10 12.30
CA ASP A 249 11.86 18.09 10.83
C ASP A 249 10.75 17.17 10.31
N ASP A 250 10.56 16.01 10.95
CA ASP A 250 9.49 15.09 10.58
C ASP A 250 8.12 15.72 10.83
N ASP A 251 7.92 16.31 12.02
CA ASP A 251 6.68 17.01 12.37
C ASP A 251 6.38 18.12 11.36
N ARG A 252 7.39 18.92 10.99
CA ARG A 252 7.25 19.97 10.00
C ARG A 252 6.81 19.41 8.64
N ILE A 253 7.46 18.35 8.16
CA ILE A 253 7.10 17.70 6.89
C ILE A 253 5.66 17.19 6.94
N LEU A 254 5.29 16.44 7.97
CA LEU A 254 3.94 15.86 8.10
C LEU A 254 2.86 16.95 8.18
N ARG A 255 3.13 18.07 8.88
CA ARG A 255 2.24 19.24 8.91
C ARG A 255 2.12 19.93 7.57
N LEU A 256 3.17 19.92 6.74
CA LEU A 256 3.12 20.44 5.38
C LEU A 256 2.20 19.58 4.50
N PHE A 257 2.31 18.25 4.57
CA PHE A 257 1.37 17.35 3.90
C PHE A 257 -0.08 17.63 4.32
N LEU A 258 -0.34 17.73 5.63
CA LEU A 258 -1.67 18.11 6.16
C LEU A 258 -2.14 19.46 5.60
N GLY A 259 -1.25 20.46 5.56
CA GLY A 259 -1.55 21.78 5.02
C GLY A 259 -1.98 21.74 3.55
N VAL A 260 -1.27 20.97 2.72
CA VAL A 260 -1.61 20.84 1.30
C VAL A 260 -2.92 20.07 1.11
N VAL A 261 -3.14 18.97 1.84
CA VAL A 261 -4.43 18.24 1.81
C VAL A 261 -5.61 19.15 2.13
N ARG A 262 -5.46 20.00 3.15
CA ARG A 262 -6.47 21.00 3.55
C ARG A 262 -6.68 22.09 2.50
N ALA A 263 -5.61 22.52 1.84
CA ALA A 263 -5.64 23.53 0.79
C ALA A 263 -6.19 23.01 -0.55
N THR A 264 -6.25 21.70 -0.76
CA THR A 264 -6.85 21.10 -1.96
C THR A 264 -8.33 21.49 -2.05
N LEU A 265 -8.74 22.00 -3.22
CA LEU A 265 -10.12 22.42 -3.50
C LEU A 265 -10.84 21.47 -4.47
N ARG A 266 -10.10 20.78 -5.34
CA ARG A 266 -10.63 19.89 -6.37
C ARG A 266 -9.66 18.74 -6.64
N THR A 267 -10.18 17.60 -7.08
CA THR A 267 -9.37 16.45 -7.48
C THR A 267 -10.03 15.68 -8.62
N GLY A 268 -9.22 15.15 -9.54
CA GLY A 268 -9.65 14.20 -10.57
C GLY A 268 -9.63 12.74 -10.09
N TYR A 269 -9.25 12.47 -8.84
CA TYR A 269 -9.02 11.12 -8.31
C TYR A 269 -10.22 10.16 -8.47
N PHE A 270 -11.46 10.65 -8.40
CA PHE A 270 -12.65 9.79 -8.52
C PHE A 270 -13.17 9.66 -9.96
N GLN A 271 -12.53 10.32 -10.92
CA GLN A 271 -12.84 10.16 -12.33
C GLN A 271 -12.15 8.89 -12.84
N ARG A 272 -12.90 8.05 -13.57
CA ARG A 272 -12.27 6.94 -14.30
C ARG A 272 -11.44 7.53 -15.44
N PRO A 273 -10.20 7.05 -15.66
CA PRO A 273 -9.43 7.42 -16.84
C PRO A 273 -10.15 6.99 -18.13
#